data_AF-A0A2W4K913-F1
#
_entry.id   AF-A0A2W4K913-F1
#
_cell.length_a   1.000
_cell.length_b   1.000
_cell.length_c   1.000
_cell.angle_alpha   90.00
_cell.angle_beta   90.00
_cell.angle_gamma   90.00
#
_symmetry.space_group_name_H-M   'P 1'
#
loop_
_entity.id
_entity.type
_entity.pdbx_description
1 polymer ?
#
loop_
_entity_poly.entity_id
_entity_poly.type
_entity_poly.pdbx_seq_one_letter_code
_entity_poly.pdbx_strand_id
1 'polypeptide(L)'
;MKAKAALILVALLAGCSLAPRYETPQTDFPARFKEAAELPESERGMWKEATPAEHLPRGEWWRLFSDQTLDALQARARAANPVLQVAAARLEQARA
;
A
#
# COMPACT_ATOMS: atom_id res chain seq x y z
N MET A 1 18.43 28.17 38.97
CA MET A 1 18.39 26.73 39.32
C MET A 1 17.31 25.96 38.56
N LYS A 2 16.05 26.44 38.50
CA LYS A 2 14.93 25.77 37.81
C LYS A 2 15.20 25.43 36.32
N ALA A 3 15.78 26.36 35.57
CA ALA A 3 16.10 26.15 34.13
C ALA A 3 17.17 25.07 33.89
N LYS A 4 18.15 24.92 34.78
CA LYS A 4 19.20 23.89 34.67
C LYS A 4 18.63 22.49 34.96
N ALA A 5 17.75 22.38 35.94
CA ALA A 5 17.05 21.13 36.25
C ALA A 5 16.13 20.69 35.09
N ALA A 6 15.43 21.64 34.44
CA ALA A 6 14.61 21.37 33.28
C ALA A 6 15.43 20.87 32.07
N LEU A 7 16.61 21.44 31.82
CA LEU A 7 17.49 21.04 30.72
C LEU A 7 18.04 19.61 30.90
N ILE A 8 18.39 19.24 32.14
CA ILE A 8 18.88 17.89 32.48
C ILE A 8 17.77 16.85 32.29
N LEU A 9 16.53 17.18 32.67
CA LEU A 9 15.38 16.28 32.49
C LEU A 9 15.09 16.02 31.00
N VAL A 10 15.15 17.05 30.15
CA VAL A 10 14.97 16.89 28.69
C VAL A 10 16.08 16.04 28.07
N ALA A 11 17.33 16.22 28.51
CA ALA A 11 18.46 15.40 28.04
C ALA A 11 18.32 13.92 28.44
N LEU A 12 17.76 13.63 29.60
CA LEU A 12 17.47 12.26 30.05
C LEU A 12 16.33 11.58 29.27
N LEU A 13 15.48 12.34 28.59
CA LEU A 13 14.41 11.82 27.72
C LEU A 13 14.86 11.61 26.26
N ALA A 14 16.09 11.99 25.91
CA ALA A 14 16.62 11.78 24.57
C ALA A 14 17.10 10.32 24.42
N GLY A 15 16.43 9.56 23.54
CA GLY A 15 16.86 8.21 23.14
C GLY A 15 17.62 8.24 21.81
N CYS A 16 18.64 7.39 21.66
CA CYS A 16 19.27 7.15 20.37
C CYS A 16 18.46 6.11 19.58
N SER A 17 18.15 6.39 18.31
CA SER A 17 17.65 5.36 17.40
C SER A 17 18.83 4.50 16.94
N LEU A 18 18.87 3.26 17.40
CA LEU A 18 19.81 2.23 16.95
C LEU A 18 19.19 1.31 15.89
N ALA A 19 18.07 1.73 15.28
CA ALA A 19 17.41 0.95 14.25
C ALA A 19 18.35 0.80 13.04
N PRO A 20 18.54 -0.41 12.51
CA PRO A 20 19.31 -0.61 11.30
C PRO A 20 18.64 0.12 10.13
N ARG A 21 19.42 0.41 9.09
CA ARG A 21 18.86 0.93 7.84
C ARG A 21 17.90 -0.12 7.28
N TYR A 22 16.69 0.32 6.92
CA TYR A 22 15.74 -0.55 6.23
C TYR A 22 16.28 -0.90 4.85
N GLU A 23 16.36 -2.20 4.57
CA GLU A 23 16.69 -2.75 3.25
C GLU A 23 15.54 -3.64 2.79
N THR A 24 15.06 -3.41 1.58
CA THR A 24 14.00 -4.23 0.99
C THR A 24 14.53 -5.63 0.72
N PRO A 25 13.91 -6.69 1.26
CA PRO A 25 14.34 -8.05 0.99
C PRO A 25 14.21 -8.35 -0.51
N GLN A 26 15.21 -9.00 -1.08
CA GLN A 26 15.07 -9.54 -2.43
C GLN A 26 14.07 -10.70 -2.39
N THR A 27 13.12 -10.67 -3.33
CA THR A 27 12.13 -11.73 -3.49
C THR A 27 12.45 -12.54 -4.73
N ASP A 28 12.27 -13.84 -4.65
CA ASP A 28 12.45 -14.71 -5.81
C ASP A 28 11.23 -14.56 -6.73
N PHE A 29 11.47 -14.05 -7.93
CA PHE A 29 10.51 -14.05 -9.03
C PHE A 29 11.21 -14.56 -10.28
N PRO A 30 10.47 -15.19 -11.21
CA PRO A 30 11.06 -15.66 -12.44
C PRO A 30 11.61 -14.47 -13.22
N ALA A 31 12.74 -14.68 -13.92
CA ALA A 31 13.33 -13.66 -14.77
C ALA A 31 12.34 -13.17 -15.87
N ARG A 32 11.36 -14.00 -16.23
CA ARG A 32 10.25 -13.67 -17.14
C ARG A 32 8.98 -14.40 -16.72
N PHE A 33 7.85 -13.74 -16.80
CA PHE A 33 6.54 -14.39 -16.68
C PHE A 33 6.15 -15.08 -18.00
N LYS A 34 5.22 -16.04 -17.95
CA LYS A 34 4.83 -16.88 -19.10
C LYS A 34 4.29 -16.07 -20.28
N GLU A 35 3.65 -14.93 -20.01
CA GLU A 35 3.06 -14.01 -20.97
C GLU A 35 4.13 -13.43 -21.91
N ALA A 36 5.39 -13.37 -21.47
CA ALA A 36 6.49 -12.93 -22.31
C ALA A 36 6.77 -13.89 -23.49
N ALA A 37 6.32 -15.15 -23.44
CA ALA A 37 6.45 -16.08 -24.55
C ALA A 37 5.49 -15.76 -25.71
N GLU A 38 4.37 -15.09 -25.42
CA GLU A 38 3.32 -14.73 -26.38
C GLU A 38 3.60 -13.41 -27.11
N LEU A 39 4.60 -12.64 -26.64
CA LEU A 39 5.01 -11.39 -27.27
C LEU A 39 5.86 -11.64 -28.53
N PRO A 40 5.78 -10.76 -29.55
CA PRO A 40 6.70 -10.77 -30.68
C PRO A 40 8.16 -10.75 -30.21
N GLU A 41 9.08 -11.37 -30.95
CA GLU A 41 10.51 -11.42 -30.60
C GLU A 41 11.08 -10.03 -30.28
N SER A 42 10.62 -8.99 -30.99
CA SER A 42 11.01 -7.59 -30.77
C SER A 42 10.62 -7.03 -29.39
N GLU A 43 9.70 -7.67 -28.68
CA GLU A 43 9.15 -7.22 -27.39
C GLU A 43 9.50 -8.19 -26.24
N ARG A 44 10.04 -9.38 -26.54
CA ARG A 44 10.38 -10.40 -25.54
C ARG A 44 11.56 -9.96 -24.67
N GLY A 45 11.30 -9.75 -23.38
CA GLY A 45 12.34 -9.36 -22.42
C GLY A 45 12.74 -7.89 -22.47
N MET A 46 12.03 -7.07 -23.26
CA MET A 46 12.14 -5.63 -23.17
C MET A 46 11.27 -5.12 -22.02
N TRP A 47 11.85 -4.28 -21.17
CA TRP A 47 11.07 -3.52 -20.20
C TRP A 47 10.17 -2.55 -20.97
N LYS A 48 8.86 -2.69 -20.84
CA LYS A 48 7.90 -1.72 -21.35
C LYS A 48 7.83 -0.55 -20.39
N GLU A 49 7.92 0.66 -20.91
CA GLU A 49 7.67 1.87 -20.12
C GLU A 49 6.26 1.82 -19.53
N ALA A 50 6.16 1.93 -18.20
CA ALA A 50 4.88 1.90 -17.52
C ALA A 50 4.07 3.15 -17.90
N THR A 51 2.86 2.96 -18.43
CA THR A 51 1.90 4.05 -18.60
C THR A 51 1.11 4.21 -17.29
N PRO A 52 1.27 5.33 -16.55
CA PRO A 52 0.64 5.51 -15.26
C PRO A 52 -0.89 5.53 -15.40
N ALA A 53 -1.57 4.68 -14.63
CA ALA A 53 -3.02 4.48 -14.71
C ALA A 53 -3.78 5.26 -13.63
N GLU A 54 -3.20 6.32 -13.08
CA GLU A 54 -3.76 7.14 -12.00
C GLU A 54 -5.09 7.81 -12.38
N HIS A 55 -5.37 7.95 -13.68
CA HIS A 55 -6.64 8.42 -14.21
C HIS A 55 -7.78 7.40 -14.01
N LEU A 56 -7.47 6.13 -13.76
CA LEU A 56 -8.45 5.09 -13.49
C LEU A 56 -8.93 5.12 -12.03
N PRO A 57 -10.18 4.70 -11.75
CA PRO A 57 -10.67 4.64 -10.38
C PRO A 57 -9.87 3.65 -9.52
N ARG A 58 -9.13 4.16 -8.51
CA ARG A 58 -8.45 3.30 -7.51
C ARG A 58 -9.41 2.70 -6.48
N GLY A 59 -10.53 3.37 -6.21
CA GLY A 59 -11.56 2.89 -5.27
C GLY A 59 -12.64 2.07 -5.96
N GLU A 60 -13.34 2.70 -6.89
CA GLU A 60 -14.50 2.10 -7.57
C GLU A 60 -14.08 1.47 -8.90
N TRP A 61 -13.06 0.61 -8.84
CA TRP A 61 -12.45 -0.06 -10.01
C TRP A 61 -13.47 -0.79 -10.89
N TRP A 62 -14.57 -1.27 -10.30
CA TRP A 62 -15.61 -1.99 -11.02
C TRP A 62 -16.43 -1.11 -11.98
N ARG A 63 -16.35 0.23 -11.87
CA ARG A 63 -17.03 1.13 -12.83
C ARG A 63 -16.49 1.01 -14.25
N LEU A 64 -15.27 0.47 -14.41
CA LEU A 64 -14.70 0.14 -15.72
C LEU A 64 -15.60 -0.82 -16.53
N PHE A 65 -16.42 -1.63 -15.86
CA PHE A 65 -17.36 -2.55 -16.52
C PHE A 65 -18.65 -1.88 -17.01
N SER A 66 -18.93 -0.64 -16.58
CA SER A 66 -20.16 0.09 -16.92
C SER A 66 -21.46 -0.70 -16.61
N ASP A 67 -21.45 -1.51 -15.55
CA ASP A 67 -22.58 -2.33 -15.12
C ASP A 67 -23.25 -1.70 -13.88
N GLN A 68 -24.46 -1.17 -14.07
CA GLN A 68 -25.25 -0.53 -13.00
C GLN A 68 -25.67 -1.50 -11.89
N THR A 69 -25.86 -2.79 -12.22
CA THR A 69 -26.17 -3.82 -11.22
C THR A 69 -24.95 -4.05 -10.33
N LEU A 70 -23.77 -4.14 -10.95
CA LEU A 70 -22.51 -4.28 -10.23
C LEU A 70 -22.24 -3.07 -9.32
N ASP A 71 -22.51 -1.86 -9.81
CA ASP A 71 -22.41 -0.63 -9.00
C ASP A 71 -23.29 -0.70 -7.75
N ALA A 72 -24.55 -1.09 -7.90
CA ALA A 72 -25.49 -1.21 -6.78
C ALA A 72 -25.05 -2.29 -5.78
N LEU A 73 -24.57 -3.44 -6.27
CA LEU A 73 -24.06 -4.52 -5.43
C LEU A 73 -22.83 -4.09 -4.63
N GLN A 74 -21.88 -3.40 -5.27
CA GLN A 74 -20.68 -2.91 -4.60
C GLN A 74 -20.99 -1.83 -3.56
N ALA A 75 -21.94 -0.93 -3.85
CA ALA A 75 -22.39 0.05 -2.87
C ALA A 75 -22.99 -0.61 -1.62
N ARG A 76 -23.85 -1.63 -1.80
CA ARG A 76 -24.44 -2.40 -0.69
C ARG A 76 -23.37 -3.18 0.09
N ALA A 77 -22.45 -3.84 -0.60
CA ALA A 77 -21.36 -4.56 0.01
C ALA A 77 -20.48 -3.63 0.85
N ARG A 78 -20.08 -2.47 0.31
CA ARG A 78 -19.26 -1.50 1.03
C ARG A 78 -19.93 -0.97 2.29
N ALA A 79 -21.24 -0.73 2.26
CA ALA A 79 -21.98 -0.22 3.41
C ALA A 79 -22.21 -1.28 4.50
N ALA A 80 -22.43 -2.54 4.11
CA ALA A 80 -22.90 -3.58 5.01
C ALA A 80 -21.92 -4.74 5.22
N ASN A 81 -20.62 -4.57 4.95
CA ASN A 81 -19.62 -5.62 5.13
C ASN A 81 -18.93 -5.52 6.51
N PRO A 82 -19.22 -6.44 7.46
CA PRO A 82 -18.62 -6.41 8.79
C PRO A 82 -17.11 -6.71 8.77
N VAL A 83 -16.61 -7.45 7.77
CA VAL A 83 -15.18 -7.74 7.63
C VAL A 83 -14.38 -6.46 7.39
N LEU A 84 -14.91 -5.54 6.57
CA LEU A 84 -14.28 -4.23 6.35
C LEU A 84 -14.31 -3.38 7.61
N GLN A 85 -15.42 -3.41 8.36
CA GLN A 85 -15.55 -2.68 9.64
C GLN A 85 -14.52 -3.18 10.66
N VAL A 86 -14.36 -4.50 10.79
CA VAL A 86 -13.34 -5.11 11.67
C VAL A 86 -11.93 -4.74 11.21
N ALA A 87 -11.64 -4.77 9.91
CA ALA A 87 -10.34 -4.39 9.38
C ALA A 87 -9.99 -2.92 9.70
N ALA A 88 -10.97 -2.01 9.57
CA ALA A 88 -10.80 -0.61 9.94
C ALA A 88 -10.54 -0.45 11.45
N ALA A 89 -11.29 -1.16 12.30
CA ALA A 89 -11.09 -1.13 13.75
C ALA A 89 -9.69 -1.63 14.16
N ARG A 90 -9.17 -2.66 13.49
CA ARG A 90 -7.78 -3.15 13.72
C ARG A 90 -6.72 -2.12 13.36
N LEU A 91 -6.95 -1.34 12.30
CA LEU A 91 -6.04 -0.25 11.93
C LEU A 91 -6.04 0.87 12.97
N GLU A 92 -7.22 1.27 13.46
CA GLU A 92 -7.33 2.26 14.52
C GLU A 92 -6.67 1.77 15.82
N GLN A 93 -6.88 0.50 16.18
CA GLN A 93 -6.21 -0.11 17.33
C GLN A 93 -4.68 -0.10 17.21
N ALA A 94 -4.13 -0.30 16.01
CA ALA A 94 -2.68 -0.30 15.80
C ALA A 94 -2.04 1.09 15.85
N ARG A 95 -2.84 2.16 15.74
CA ARG A 95 -2.39 3.56 15.77
C ARG A 95 -2.50 4.22 17.14
N ALA A 96 -3.42 3.74 17.99
CA ALA A 96 -3.63 4.21 19.35
C ALA A 96 -2.45 3.84 20.27
#